data_AF-A0A432QUJ0-F1
#
_entry.id   AF-A0A432QUJ0-F1
#
_cell.length_a   1.000
_cell.length_b   1.000
_cell.length_c   1.000
_cell.angle_alpha   90.00
_cell.angle_beta   90.00
_cell.angle_gamma   90.00
#
_symmetry.space_group_name_H-M   'P 1'
#
loop_
_entity.id
_entity.type
_entity.pdbx_description
1 polymer ?
#
loop_
_entity_poly.entity_id
_entity_poly.type
_entity_poly.pdbx_seq_one_letter_code
_entity_poly.pdbx_strand_id
1 'polypeptide(L)'
;MVKLKAYTPEEYMEIVGEAIEEAIKRNCLIIFFGSILTDRFSRTSDIDVGVFCGAPLTSKEYINVLEEIEKAPVLREVDLIDLARIEDAQFLSSVLERGKIWKSSEELLQSLKERLKSLRKQ
;
A
#
# COMPACT_ATOMS: atom_id res chain seq x y z
N MET A 1 9.40 28.85 -15.65
CA MET A 1 9.69 28.06 -14.44
C MET A 1 8.43 27.28 -14.09
N VAL A 2 8.41 25.96 -14.30
CA VAL A 2 7.31 25.12 -13.83
C VAL A 2 7.37 25.15 -12.30
N LYS A 3 6.36 25.72 -11.64
CA LYS A 3 6.21 25.53 -10.19
C LYS A 3 5.91 24.05 -9.99
N LEU A 4 6.89 23.28 -9.53
CA LEU A 4 6.64 21.93 -9.04
C LEU A 4 5.67 22.07 -7.87
N LYS A 5 4.39 21.79 -8.10
CA LYS A 5 3.39 21.71 -7.04
C LYS A 5 3.81 20.51 -6.19
N ALA A 6 4.27 20.77 -4.97
CA ALA A 6 4.51 19.69 -4.03
C ALA A 6 3.15 19.08 -3.70
N TYR A 7 2.93 17.82 -4.08
CA TYR A 7 1.73 17.10 -3.71
C TYR A 7 1.62 16.97 -2.19
N THR A 8 0.40 17.04 -1.66
CA THR A 8 0.13 16.68 -0.26
C THR A 8 0.26 15.16 -0.08
N PRO A 9 0.44 14.66 1.17
CA PRO A 9 0.38 13.22 1.43
C PRO A 9 -0.86 12.56 0.85
N GLU A 10 -2.02 13.21 0.95
CA GLU A 10 -3.28 12.72 0.40
C GLU A 10 -3.27 12.65 -1.12
N GLU A 11 -2.73 13.65 -1.80
CA GLU A 11 -2.59 13.64 -3.26
C GLU A 11 -1.66 12.50 -3.71
N TYR A 12 -0.57 12.22 -2.97
CA TYR A 12 0.27 11.06 -3.25
C TYR A 12 -0.46 9.72 -3.05
N MET A 13 -1.19 9.57 -1.94
CA MET A 13 -1.97 8.36 -1.67
C MET A 13 -3.02 8.11 -2.74
N GLU A 14 -3.67 9.16 -3.24
CA GLU A 14 -4.65 9.04 -4.31
C GLU A 14 -4.01 8.53 -5.60
N ILE A 15 -2.95 9.19 -6.06
CA ILE A 15 -2.27 8.82 -7.31
C ILE A 15 -1.73 7.38 -7.24
N VAL A 16 -1.11 6.99 -6.13
CA VAL A 16 -0.57 5.64 -5.95
C VAL A 16 -1.70 4.61 -5.80
N GLY A 17 -2.76 4.93 -5.08
CA GLY A 17 -3.93 4.06 -4.91
C GLY A 17 -4.61 3.75 -6.24
N GLU A 18 -4.84 4.78 -7.07
CA GLU A 18 -5.39 4.65 -8.41
C GLU A 18 -4.50 3.81 -9.32
N ALA A 19 -3.18 4.01 -9.29
CA ALA A 19 -2.24 3.22 -10.09
C ALA A 19 -2.28 1.72 -9.71
N ILE A 20 -2.36 1.40 -8.43
CA ILE A 20 -2.49 0.02 -7.93
C ILE A 20 -3.82 -0.60 -8.39
N GLU A 21 -4.91 0.15 -8.28
CA GLU A 21 -6.25 -0.32 -8.70
C GLU A 21 -6.31 -0.56 -10.22
N GLU A 22 -5.69 0.30 -11.02
CA GLU A 22 -5.64 0.12 -12.46
C GLU A 22 -4.79 -1.10 -12.84
N ALA A 23 -3.68 -1.34 -12.14
CA ALA A 23 -2.81 -2.48 -12.41
C ALA A 23 -3.42 -3.84 -12.04
N ILE A 24 -4.18 -3.91 -10.93
CA ILE A 24 -4.71 -5.18 -10.39
C ILE A 24 -6.21 -5.29 -10.67
N LYS A 25 -6.57 -6.16 -11.63
CA LYS A 25 -7.96 -6.37 -12.07
C LYS A 25 -8.80 -7.28 -11.15
N ARG A 26 -8.51 -7.29 -9.85
CA ARG A 26 -9.29 -8.01 -8.82
C ARG A 26 -9.41 -7.18 -7.55
N ASN A 27 -10.33 -7.58 -6.68
CA ASN A 27 -10.56 -6.86 -5.44
C ASN A 27 -9.33 -6.95 -4.52
N CYS A 28 -8.89 -5.81 -3.99
CA CYS A 28 -7.75 -5.70 -3.10
C CYS A 28 -8.03 -4.65 -2.02
N LEU A 29 -7.50 -4.94 -0.83
CA LEU A 29 -7.36 -4.00 0.27
C LEU A 29 -6.04 -3.23 0.07
N ILE A 30 -6.10 -1.90 0.10
CA ILE A 30 -4.94 -1.01 -0.06
C ILE A 30 -4.81 -0.18 1.21
N ILE A 31 -3.65 -0.26 1.86
CA ILE A 31 -3.36 0.38 3.14
C ILE A 31 -2.06 1.16 3.02
N PHE A 32 -2.12 2.48 3.17
CA PHE A 32 -0.91 3.30 3.32
C PHE A 32 -0.47 3.26 4.78
N PHE A 33 0.82 3.28 5.03
CA PHE A 33 1.38 3.30 6.39
C PHE A 33 2.73 4.03 6.40
N GLY A 34 3.46 3.91 7.52
CA GLY A 34 4.79 4.49 7.61
C GLY A 34 4.76 6.02 7.67
N SER A 35 5.75 6.66 7.05
CA SER A 35 6.01 8.08 7.30
C SER A 35 4.96 9.00 6.67
N ILE A 36 4.30 8.59 5.59
CA ILE A 36 3.27 9.38 4.85
C ILE A 36 2.06 9.77 5.71
N LEU A 37 1.80 9.04 6.79
CA LEU A 37 0.70 9.32 7.72
C LEU A 37 1.11 10.19 8.92
N THR A 38 2.36 10.67 8.94
CA THR A 38 2.93 11.39 10.07
C THR A 38 3.41 12.78 9.68
N ASP A 39 3.62 13.63 10.68
CA ASP A 39 4.27 14.93 10.54
C ASP A 39 5.75 14.83 10.10
N ARG A 40 6.33 13.63 10.11
CA ARG A 40 7.69 13.35 9.62
C ARG A 40 7.76 13.12 8.11
N PHE A 41 6.64 13.13 7.39
CA PHE A 41 6.67 13.01 5.93
C PHE A 41 7.38 14.22 5.31
N SER A 42 8.57 13.98 4.78
CA SER A 42 9.45 15.01 4.21
C SER A 42 9.46 14.91 2.69
N ARG A 43 10.32 15.68 2.00
CA ARG A 43 10.49 15.58 0.54
C ARG A 43 11.28 14.36 0.09
N THR A 44 12.06 13.75 0.98
CA THR A 44 12.89 12.58 0.70
C THR A 44 12.28 11.28 1.21
N SER A 45 11.10 11.37 1.84
CA SER A 45 10.35 10.20 2.30
C SER A 45 9.80 9.41 1.11
N ASP A 46 9.99 8.11 1.18
CA ASP A 46 9.26 7.09 0.43
C ASP A 46 7.78 7.04 0.81
N ILE A 47 7.00 6.35 -0.01
CA ILE A 47 5.58 6.09 0.19
C ILE A 47 5.39 4.61 0.47
N ASP A 48 5.13 4.24 1.72
CA ASP A 48 4.85 2.86 2.08
C ASP A 48 3.38 2.49 1.81
N VAL A 49 3.16 1.44 1.02
CA VAL A 49 1.82 0.95 0.68
C VAL A 49 1.74 -0.57 0.71
N GLY A 50 0.73 -1.08 1.42
CA GLY A 50 0.45 -2.49 1.57
C GLY A 50 -0.77 -2.89 0.75
N VAL A 51 -0.64 -3.96 -0.01
CA VAL A 51 -1.72 -4.53 -0.84
C VAL A 51 -2.03 -5.94 -0.38
N PHE A 52 -3.33 -6.24 -0.23
CA PHE A 52 -3.82 -7.58 0.08
C PHE A 52 -5.01 -7.95 -0.80
N CYS A 53 -4.84 -8.98 -1.63
CA CYS A 53 -5.88 -9.44 -2.57
C CYS A 53 -6.40 -10.85 -2.22
N GLY A 54 -6.32 -11.26 -0.95
CA GLY A 54 -6.69 -12.60 -0.46
C GLY A 54 -5.64 -13.69 -0.70
N ALA A 55 -4.75 -13.47 -1.66
CA ALA A 55 -3.61 -14.33 -1.97
C ALA A 55 -2.43 -13.46 -2.45
N PRO A 56 -1.19 -13.97 -2.42
CA PRO A 56 -0.03 -13.25 -2.93
C PRO A 56 -0.25 -12.72 -4.35
N LEU A 57 0.36 -11.57 -4.62
CA LEU A 57 0.45 -11.03 -5.97
C LEU A 57 1.27 -11.99 -6.83
N THR A 58 0.76 -12.25 -8.04
CA THR A 58 1.55 -12.90 -9.08
C THR A 58 2.68 -11.97 -9.52
N SER A 59 3.75 -12.52 -10.08
CA SER A 59 4.85 -11.71 -10.63
C SER A 59 4.34 -10.71 -11.68
N LYS A 60 3.34 -11.10 -12.48
CA LYS A 60 2.71 -10.22 -13.48
C LYS A 60 1.96 -9.05 -12.82
N GLU A 61 1.13 -9.32 -11.80
CA GLU A 61 0.45 -8.26 -11.06
C GLU A 61 1.45 -7.30 -10.41
N TYR A 62 2.49 -7.83 -9.78
CA TYR A 62 3.52 -7.00 -9.14
C TYR A 62 4.22 -6.09 -10.16
N ILE A 63 4.66 -6.64 -11.30
CA ILE A 63 5.28 -5.85 -12.38
C ILE A 63 4.33 -4.78 -12.91
N ASN A 64 3.07 -5.14 -13.17
CA ASN A 64 2.08 -4.18 -13.67
C ASN A 64 1.90 -3.00 -12.70
N VAL A 65 1.88 -3.25 -11.38
CA VAL A 65 1.75 -2.17 -10.38
C VAL A 65 2.96 -1.24 -10.44
N LEU A 66 4.17 -1.79 -10.53
CA LEU A 66 5.39 -0.98 -10.68
C LEU A 66 5.34 -0.14 -11.95
N GLU A 67 4.94 -0.72 -13.09
CA GLU A 67 4.80 0.00 -14.35
C GLU A 67 3.76 1.13 -14.29
N GLU A 68 2.61 0.91 -13.62
CA GLU A 68 1.59 1.96 -13.46
C GLU A 68 2.05 3.07 -12.51
N ILE A 69 2.76 2.74 -11.43
CA ILE A 69 3.36 3.73 -10.52
C ILE A 69 4.43 4.56 -11.26
N GLU A 70 5.28 3.96 -12.09
CA GLU A 70 6.28 4.66 -12.89
C GLU A 70 5.68 5.63 -13.90
N LYS A 71 4.51 5.30 -14.46
CA LYS A 71 3.77 6.19 -15.37
C LYS A 71 3.08 7.34 -14.65
N ALA A 72 2.76 7.15 -13.37
CA ALA A 72 2.08 8.14 -12.57
C ALA A 72 2.98 9.36 -12.32
N PRO A 73 2.42 10.57 -12.14
CA PRO A 73 3.20 11.79 -11.89
C PRO A 73 3.76 11.85 -10.44
N VAL A 74 4.28 10.74 -9.92
CA VAL A 74 4.84 10.61 -8.57
C VAL A 74 6.36 10.70 -8.66
N LEU A 75 6.92 11.84 -8.26
CA LEU A 75 8.38 12.02 -8.16
C LEU A 75 8.92 11.49 -6.82
N ARG A 76 8.51 10.29 -6.41
CA ARG A 76 8.92 9.63 -5.16
C ARG A 76 9.00 8.13 -5.33
N GLU A 77 9.86 7.53 -4.52
CA GLU A 77 9.90 6.08 -4.37
C GLU A 77 8.63 5.59 -3.65
N VAL A 78 8.08 4.47 -4.13
CA VAL A 78 6.93 3.80 -3.53
C VAL A 78 7.38 2.40 -3.12
N ASP A 79 7.31 2.11 -1.82
CA ASP A 79 7.57 0.78 -1.30
C ASP A 79 6.27 -0.04 -1.29
N LEU A 80 6.13 -0.91 -2.29
CA LEU A 80 4.97 -1.77 -2.47
C LEU A 80 5.17 -3.10 -1.73
N ILE A 81 4.34 -3.32 -0.72
CA ILE A 81 4.37 -4.53 0.11
C ILE A 81 3.16 -5.43 -0.17
N ASP A 82 3.43 -6.68 -0.57
CA ASP A 82 2.42 -7.75 -0.64
C ASP A 82 2.17 -8.32 0.76
N LEU A 83 1.08 -7.88 1.39
CA LEU A 83 0.72 -8.26 2.76
C LEU A 83 0.39 -9.75 2.91
N ALA A 84 0.08 -10.46 1.81
CA ALA A 84 -0.17 -11.89 1.87
C ALA A 84 1.12 -12.70 2.10
N ARG A 85 2.29 -12.12 1.78
CA ARG A 85 3.62 -12.75 1.94
C ARG A 85 4.29 -12.45 3.28
N ILE A 86 3.77 -11.50 4.05
CA ILE A 86 4.40 -11.08 5.31
C ILE A 86 4.24 -12.15 6.39
N GLU A 87 5.34 -12.69 6.92
CA GLU A 87 5.31 -13.66 8.03
C GLU A 87 5.46 -13.00 9.40
N ASP A 88 5.93 -11.75 9.44
CA ASP A 88 6.06 -10.99 10.69
C ASP A 88 4.69 -10.49 11.18
N ALA A 89 4.21 -11.12 12.27
CA ALA A 89 2.96 -10.75 12.93
C ALA A 89 2.98 -9.33 13.52
N GLN A 90 4.13 -8.86 14.02
CA GLN A 90 4.23 -7.51 14.60
C GLN A 90 4.13 -6.45 13.50
N PHE A 91 4.83 -6.67 12.39
CA PHE A 91 4.74 -5.78 11.23
C PHE A 91 3.29 -5.69 10.71
N LEU A 92 2.65 -6.84 10.45
CA LEU A 92 1.28 -6.86 9.94
C LEU A 92 0.28 -6.23 10.91
N SER A 93 0.48 -6.42 12.22
CA SER A 93 -0.31 -5.74 13.25
C SER A 93 -0.16 -4.22 13.19
N SER A 94 1.07 -3.73 13.05
CA SER A 94 1.35 -2.30 12.95
C SER A 94 0.69 -1.68 11.72
N VAL A 95 0.75 -2.37 10.57
CA VAL A 95 0.07 -1.92 9.34
C VAL A 95 -1.45 -1.83 9.54
N LEU A 96 -2.08 -2.83 10.16
CA LEU A 96 -3.52 -2.83 10.41
C LEU A 96 -3.97 -1.79 11.45
N GLU A 97 -3.16 -1.54 12.48
CA GLU A 97 -3.51 -0.63 13.59
C GLU A 97 -3.24 0.83 13.27
N ARG A 98 -2.15 1.11 12.54
CA ARG A 98 -1.66 2.48 12.29
C ARG A 98 -1.86 2.93 10.84
N GLY A 99 -2.10 1.99 9.94
CA GLY A 99 -2.29 2.29 8.53
C GLY A 99 -3.61 2.98 8.24
N LYS A 100 -3.65 3.72 7.13
CA LYS A 100 -4.83 4.34 6.57
C LYS A 100 -5.31 3.47 5.42
N ILE A 101 -6.51 2.91 5.56
CA ILE A 101 -7.17 2.17 4.49
C ILE A 101 -7.61 3.18 3.42
N TRP A 102 -7.05 3.06 2.22
CA TRP A 102 -7.46 3.85 1.06
C TRP A 102 -8.61 3.18 0.32
N LYS A 103 -8.50 1.87 0.07
CA LYS A 103 -9.57 1.03 -0.49
C LYS A 103 -9.82 -0.17 0.42
N SER A 104 -11.09 -0.36 0.81
CA SER A 104 -11.51 -1.44 1.72
C SER A 104 -12.38 -2.47 1.02
N SER A 105 -12.23 -3.72 1.46
CA SER A 105 -13.20 -4.79 1.26
C SER A 105 -13.38 -5.49 2.60
N GLU A 106 -14.61 -5.56 3.10
CA GLU A 106 -14.90 -6.16 4.42
C GLU A 106 -14.38 -7.60 4.50
N GLU A 107 -14.62 -8.38 3.44
CA GLU A 107 -14.14 -9.76 3.32
C GLU A 107 -12.61 -9.85 3.38
N LEU A 108 -11.91 -9.02 2.63
CA LEU A 108 -10.44 -9.03 2.59
C LEU A 108 -9.82 -8.51 3.89
N LEU A 109 -10.43 -7.49 4.51
CA LEU A 109 -9.98 -6.98 5.80
C LEU A 109 -10.15 -8.03 6.90
N GLN A 110 -11.26 -8.75 6.90
CA GLN A 110 -11.50 -9.84 7.84
C GLN A 110 -10.52 -11.00 7.61
N SER A 111 -10.30 -11.39 6.35
CA SER A 111 -9.31 -12.42 5.99
C SER A 111 -7.89 -12.04 6.43
N LEU A 112 -7.48 -10.77 6.27
CA LEU A 112 -6.18 -10.29 6.73
C LEU A 112 -6.05 -10.33 8.26
N LYS A 113 -7.11 -9.97 8.99
CA LYS A 113 -7.16 -10.08 10.46
C LYS A 113 -7.07 -11.52 10.95
N GLU A 114 -7.70 -12.46 10.25
CA GLU A 114 -7.62 -13.90 10.56
C GLU A 114 -6.22 -14.43 10.32
N ARG A 115 -5.57 -14.02 9.23
CA ARG A 115 -4.17 -14.32 8.96
C ARG A 115 -3.26 -13.82 10.08
N LEU A 116 -3.42 -12.58 10.54
CA LEU A 116 -2.66 -12.04 11.68
C LEU A 116 -2.85 -12.90 12.95
N LYS A 117 -4.09 -13.32 13.25
CA LYS A 117 -4.37 -14.21 14.39
C LYS A 117 -3.68 -15.56 14.25
N SER A 118 -3.58 -16.10 13.03
CA SER A 118 -2.85 -17.34 12.76
C SER A 118 -1.36 -17.18 13.00
N LEU A 119 -0.74 -16.10 12.53
CA LEU A 119 0.69 -15.86 12.72
C LEU A 119 1.08 -15.70 14.20
N ARG A 120 0.24 -15.04 15.01
CA ARG A 120 0.48 -14.87 16.45
C ARG A 120 0.39 -16.16 17.27
N LYS A 121 -0.14 -17.24 16.69
CA LYS A 121 -0.27 -18.56 17.35
C LYS A 121 0.88 -19.51 17.06
N GLN A 122 1.76 -19.15 16.11
CA GLN A 122 2.98 -19.88 15.80
C GLN A 122 4.08 -19.47 16.77
#